data_AF-A0AAE1P036-F1
#
_entry.id   AF-A0AAE1P036-F1
#
_cell.length_a   1.000
_cell.length_b   1.000
_cell.length_c   1.000
_cell.angle_alpha   90.00
_cell.angle_beta   90.00
_cell.angle_gamma   90.00
#
_symmetry.space_group_name_H-M   'P 1'
#
loop_
_entity.id
_entity.type
_entity.pdbx_description
1 polymer ?
#
loop_
_entity_poly.entity_id
_entity_poly.type
_entity_poly.pdbx_seq_one_letter_code
_entity_poly.pdbx_strand_id
1 'polypeptide(L)' 'MEDYMKRYGPGIAAVSKTLESPPSWEVQDSSELITQLNQLVPLDKLQSRRDWRDKRLASLAKLKKECTEQDT' A
#
# COMPACT_ATOMS: atom_id res chain seq x y z
N MET A 1 22.51 6.27 5.00
CA MET A 1 21.45 7.30 5.09
C MET A 1 21.91 8.67 4.62
N GLU A 2 23.07 9.17 5.03
CA GLU A 2 23.54 10.50 4.63
C GLU A 2 23.70 10.67 3.10
N ASP A 3 24.37 9.72 2.43
CA ASP A 3 24.51 9.71 0.96
C ASP A 3 23.15 9.64 0.23
N TYR A 4 22.21 8.85 0.75
CA TYR A 4 20.85 8.76 0.21
C TYR A 4 20.12 10.11 0.29
N MET A 5 20.21 10.80 1.43
CA MET A 5 19.59 12.11 1.59
C MET A 5 20.25 13.19 0.71
N LYS A 6 21.57 13.13 0.51
CA LYS A 6 22.27 14.02 -0.43
C LYS A 6 21.78 13.84 -1.86
N ARG A 7 21.55 12.60 -2.29
CA ARG A 7 21.09 12.28 -3.66
C ARG A 7 19.61 12.57 -3.88
N TYR A 8 18.75 12.18 -2.95
CA TYR A 8 17.30 12.14 -3.17
C TYR A 8 16.52 13.15 -2.33
N GLY A 9 17.12 13.75 -1.30
CA GLY A 9 16.48 14.75 -0.45
C GLY A 9 15.85 15.91 -1.22
N PRO A 10 16.54 16.54 -2.19
CA PRO A 10 15.95 17.60 -3.01
C PRO A 10 14.70 17.14 -3.78
N GLY A 11 14.72 15.92 -4.33
CA GLY A 11 13.59 15.33 -5.05
C GLY A 11 12.42 15.04 -4.12
N ILE A 12 12.67 14.47 -2.94
CA ILE A 12 11.65 14.22 -1.91
C ILE A 12 10.97 15.53 -1.52
N ALA A 13 11.75 16.60 -1.29
CA ALA A 13 11.21 17.91 -0.95
C ALA A 13 10.40 18.52 -2.10
N ALA A 14 10.84 18.38 -3.35
CA ALA A 14 10.14 18.88 -4.51
C ALA A 14 8.78 18.18 -4.71
N VAL A 15 8.74 16.84 -4.64
CA VAL A 15 7.49 16.06 -4.77
C VAL A 15 6.56 16.31 -3.60
N SER A 16 7.09 16.39 -2.37
CA SER A 16 6.25 16.64 -1.19
C SER A 16 5.51 17.98 -1.27
N LYS A 17 6.08 18.99 -1.95
CA LYS A 17 5.44 20.29 -2.16
C LYS A 17 4.28 20.26 -3.16
N THR A 18 4.15 19.20 -3.96
CA THR A 18 3.03 19.03 -4.91
C THR A 18 1.85 18.30 -4.29
N LEU A 19 1.95 17.86 -3.03
CA LEU A 19 0.84 17.25 -2.32
C LEU A 19 -0.17 18.35 -1.95
N GLU A 20 -1.40 18.16 -2.41
CA GLU A 20 -2.52 19.04 -2.08
C GLU A 20 -3.07 18.71 -0.69
N SER A 21 -4.03 19.53 -0.24
CA SER A 21 -4.77 19.24 0.98
C SER A 21 -5.42 17.85 0.92
N PRO A 22 -5.55 17.15 2.05
CA PRO A 22 -6.24 15.86 2.09
C PRO A 22 -7.64 15.94 1.46
N PRO A 23 -8.05 14.94 0.67
CA PRO A 23 -9.38 14.93 0.06
C PRO A 23 -10.47 14.77 1.13
N SER A 24 -11.70 15.15 0.77
CA SER A 24 -12.89 14.81 1.54
C SER A 24 -13.15 13.30 1.49
N TRP A 25 -13.62 12.75 2.61
CA TRP A 25 -14.00 11.34 2.74
C TRP A 25 -15.51 11.16 2.86
N GLU A 26 -16.27 12.21 2.55
CA GLU A 26 -17.72 12.09 2.44
C GLU A 26 -18.09 11.17 1.28
N VAL A 27 -19.21 10.45 1.43
CA VAL A 27 -19.64 9.43 0.47
C VAL A 27 -19.82 10.03 -0.93
N GLN A 28 -20.32 11.26 -1.01
CA GLN A 28 -20.53 11.98 -2.27
C GLN A 28 -19.22 12.19 -3.04
N ASP A 29 -18.14 12.53 -2.34
CA ASP A 29 -16.82 12.78 -2.92
C ASP A 29 -16.03 11.49 -3.19
N SER A 30 -16.45 10.37 -2.59
CA SER A 30 -15.79 9.05 -2.70
C SER A 30 -16.53 8.06 -3.60
N SER A 31 -17.60 8.48 -4.27
CA SER A 31 -18.50 7.59 -5.03
C SER A 31 -17.80 6.82 -6.16
N GLU A 32 -16.87 7.46 -6.86
CA GLU A 32 -16.06 6.83 -7.90
C GLU A 32 -15.13 5.77 -7.30
N LEU A 33 -14.43 6.10 -6.21
CA LEU A 33 -13.54 5.17 -5.51
C LEU A 33 -14.30 3.93 -5.01
N ILE A 34 -15.50 4.13 -4.43
CA ILE A 34 -16.37 3.03 -4.00
C ILE A 34 -16.73 2.13 -5.19
N THR A 35 -17.07 2.73 -6.33
CA THR A 35 -17.41 1.99 -7.56
C THR A 35 -16.23 1.15 -8.04
N GLN A 36 -15.05 1.75 -8.13
CA GLN A 36 -13.82 1.06 -8.55
C GLN A 36 -13.47 -0.09 -7.60
N LEU A 37 -13.57 0.13 -6.28
CA LEU A 37 -13.31 -0.92 -5.29
C LEU A 37 -14.31 -2.08 -5.38
N ASN A 38 -15.60 -1.78 -5.56
CA ASN A 38 -16.64 -2.81 -5.71
C ASN A 38 -16.49 -3.61 -7.02
N GLN A 39 -15.96 -3.00 -8.09
CA GLN A 39 -15.62 -3.71 -9.33
C GLN A 39 -14.42 -4.66 -9.12
N LEU A 40 -13.40 -4.22 -8.39
CA LEU A 40 -12.21 -5.02 -8.11
C LEU A 40 -12.49 -6.17 -7.15
N VAL A 41 -13.26 -5.91 -6.09
CA VAL A 41 -13.63 -6.89 -5.07
C VAL A 41 -15.09 -6.64 -4.67
N PRO A 42 -16.04 -7.36 -5.30
CA PRO A 42 -17.43 -7.32 -4.90
C PRO A 42 -17.62 -7.61 -3.42
N LEU A 43 -18.61 -6.96 -2.79
CA LEU A 43 -18.83 -7.04 -1.34
C LEU A 43 -19.08 -8.47 -0.85
N ASP A 44 -19.75 -9.31 -1.66
CA ASP A 44 -20.00 -10.72 -1.36
C ASP A 44 -18.75 -11.59 -1.44
N LYS A 45 -17.67 -11.09 -2.04
CA LYS A 45 -16.37 -11.78 -2.19
C LYS A 45 -15.32 -11.31 -1.19
N LEU A 46 -15.66 -10.41 -0.27
CA LEU A 46 -14.71 -9.85 0.71
C LEU A 46 -14.03 -10.94 1.55
N GLN A 47 -14.74 -11.96 2.00
CA GLN A 47 -14.13 -13.02 2.82
C GLN A 47 -13.09 -13.81 2.01
N SER A 48 -13.42 -14.23 0.79
CA SER A 48 -12.47 -14.92 -0.08
C SER A 48 -11.24 -14.07 -0.38
N ARG A 49 -11.42 -12.75 -0.57
CA ARG A 49 -10.30 -11.82 -0.74
C ARG A 49 -9.42 -11.72 0.52
N ARG A 50 -10.02 -11.72 1.72
CA ARG A 50 -9.30 -11.74 3.00
C ARG A 50 -8.50 -13.03 3.15
N ASP A 51 -9.11 -14.19 2.90
CA ASP A 51 -8.43 -15.48 2.99
C ASP A 51 -7.24 -15.56 2.03
N TRP A 52 -7.41 -15.06 0.80
CA TRP A 52 -6.33 -14.94 -0.17
C TRP A 52 -5.19 -14.04 0.34
N ARG A 53 -5.52 -12.87 0.89
CA ARG A 53 -4.53 -11.92 1.45
C ARG A 53 -3.75 -12.59 2.58
N ASP A 54 -4.44 -13.25 3.50
CA ASP A 54 -3.82 -13.83 4.70
C ASP A 54 -2.89 -15.01 4.33
N LYS A 55 -3.25 -15.82 3.32
CA LYS A 55 -2.36 -16.84 2.76
C LYS A 55 -1.08 -16.25 2.16
N ARG A 56 -1.18 -15.10 1.48
CA ARG A 56 0.00 -14.41 0.91
C ARG A 56 0.88 -13.82 2.01
N LEU A 57 0.29 -13.23 3.05
CA LEU A 57 1.03 -12.71 4.20
C LEU A 57 1.76 -13.82 4.97
N ALA A 58 1.13 -14.98 5.17
CA ALA A 58 1.79 -16.14 5.78
C ALA A 58 2.99 -16.64 4.95
N SER A 59 2.83 -16.69 3.64
CA SER A 59 3.91 -17.09 2.72
C SER A 59 5.07 -16.07 2.75
N LEU A 60 4.75 -14.76 2.77
CA LEU A 60 5.73 -13.69 2.87
C LEU A 60 6.47 -13.74 4.21
N ALA A 61 5.78 -14.01 5.32
CA ALA A 61 6.39 -14.13 6.62
C ALA A 61 7.41 -15.28 6.67
N LYS A 62 7.07 -16.43 6.09
CA LYS A 62 7.98 -17.57 5.94
C LYS A 62 9.22 -17.19 5.12
N LEU A 63 9.02 -16.58 3.96
CA LEU A 63 10.12 -16.15 3.09
C LEU A 63 11.07 -15.16 3.79
N LYS A 64 10.52 -14.15 4.49
CA LYS A 64 11.34 -13.17 5.22
C LYS A 64 12.23 -13.84 6.27
N LYS A 65 11.70 -14.83 6.99
CA LYS A 65 12.45 -15.61 7.98
C LYS A 65 13.59 -16.39 7.33
N GLU A 66 13.30 -17.08 6.22
CA GLU A 66 14.31 -17.85 5.46
C GLU A 66 15.44 -16.95 4.94
N CYS A 67 15.13 -15.78 4.38
CA CYS A 67 16.17 -14.86 3.91
C CYS A 67 17.05 -14.34 5.05
N THR A 68 16.46 -13.99 6.20
CA THR A 68 17.25 -13.54 7.37
C THR A 68 18.13 -14.64 7.97
N GLU A 69 17.74 -15.90 7.85
CA GLU A 69 18.53 -17.06 8.30
C GLU A 69 19.65 -17.43 7.31
N GLN A 70 19.52 -17.05 6.03
CA GLN A 70 20.56 -17.27 4.99
C GLN A 70 21.66 -16.19 5.00
N ASP A 71 21.38 -15.02 5.58
CA ASP A 71 22.31 -13.90 5.69
C ASP A 71 23.20 -13.96 6.96
N THR A 72 23.07 -15.02 7.78
CA THR A 72 23.88 -15.32 8.98
C THR A 72 24.68 -16.60 8.80
#